data_AF-A0A7W1H8Z2-F1
#
_entry.id   AF-A0A7W1H8Z2-F1
#
_cell.length_a   1.000
_cell.length_b   1.000
_cell.length_c   1.000
_cell.angle_alpha   90.00
_cell.angle_beta   90.00
_cell.angle_gamma   90.00
#
_symmetry.space_group_name_H-M   'P 1'
#
loop_
_entity.id
_entity.type
_entity.pdbx_description
1 polymer ?
#
loop_
_entity_poly.entity_id
_entity_poly.type
_entity_poly.pdbx_seq_one_letter_code
_entity_poly.pdbx_strand_id
1 'polypeptide(L)'
;MISEFDARKAARAFVNTHRAGLKVLQIDRQAPVDISSLRVCGRPYFARTTFEPEAARIPRGWQRFYGPWWLIQLCNGTGQPQISLAISALVPGIAVAPDGRIKYDSADAEERFRFRGIPAHLRGLPMAPEDAVSLIAEATGRKVVGVPELILPDREYPQMARWRLVLDSAVSVRLVGTSDLVTTDELFVAVTELFAPPLVETPTSSPAGDAVVKYIPIGVMPTSKGSFILETGRVPRRPGVFERRPALIVKN
;
A
#
# COMPACT_ATOMS: atom_id res chain seq x y z
N MET A 1 17.43 -13.52 3.62
CA MET A 1 16.34 -12.54 3.82
C MET A 1 16.44 -12.01 5.24
N ILE A 2 16.21 -10.72 5.49
CA ILE A 2 16.20 -10.17 6.86
C ILE A 2 14.90 -10.55 7.58
N SER A 3 14.98 -10.78 8.88
CA SER A 3 13.81 -11.08 9.73
C SER A 3 12.95 -9.83 9.99
N GLU A 4 11.72 -10.01 10.48
CA GLU A 4 10.88 -8.89 10.97
C GLU A 4 11.62 -8.09 12.06
N PHE A 5 12.29 -8.80 12.98
CA PHE A 5 13.02 -8.19 14.07
C PHE A 5 14.14 -7.27 13.55
N ASP A 6 14.90 -7.73 12.58
CA ASP A 6 15.98 -6.95 11.95
C ASP A 6 15.41 -5.76 11.17
N ALA A 7 14.31 -5.94 10.45
CA ALA A 7 13.64 -4.85 9.74
C ALA A 7 13.15 -3.77 10.71
N ARG A 8 12.53 -4.14 11.84
CA ARG A 8 12.12 -3.18 12.89
C ARG A 8 13.33 -2.49 13.52
N LYS A 9 14.43 -3.20 13.75
CA LYS A 9 15.68 -2.61 14.27
C LYS A 9 16.25 -1.59 13.29
N ALA A 10 16.29 -1.93 12.00
CA ALA A 10 16.70 -1.03 10.93
C ALA A 10 15.80 0.21 10.83
N ALA A 11 14.47 0.04 10.95
CA ALA A 11 13.53 1.15 10.90
C ALA A 11 13.72 2.16 12.04
N ARG A 12 14.06 1.71 13.26
CA ARG A 12 14.43 2.61 14.36
C ARG A 12 15.70 3.39 14.05
N ALA A 13 16.71 2.70 13.54
CA ALA A 13 17.98 3.33 13.18
C ALA A 13 17.86 4.30 11.99
N PHE A 14 16.92 4.05 11.08
CA PHE A 14 16.63 4.91 9.93
C PHE A 14 16.25 6.33 10.35
N VAL A 15 15.39 6.48 11.38
CA VAL A 15 14.99 7.81 11.90
C VAL A 15 16.19 8.60 12.41
N ASN A 16 17.09 7.95 13.16
CA ASN A 16 18.31 8.58 13.67
C ASN A 16 19.29 8.94 12.55
N THR A 17 19.35 8.12 11.51
CA THR A 17 20.31 8.28 10.42
C THR A 17 19.91 9.39 9.46
N HIS A 18 18.62 9.46 9.09
CA HIS A 18 18.12 10.35 8.04
C HIS A 18 17.29 11.53 8.53
N ARG A 19 17.33 11.83 9.85
CA ARG A 19 16.51 12.88 10.48
C ARG A 19 16.41 14.17 9.66
N ALA A 20 17.53 14.65 9.11
CA ALA A 20 17.56 15.89 8.32
C ALA A 20 16.75 15.81 7.03
N GLY A 21 16.78 14.67 6.32
CA GLY A 21 16.10 14.46 5.05
C GLY A 21 14.59 14.24 5.16
N LEU A 22 14.10 13.80 6.33
CA LEU A 22 12.67 13.46 6.50
C LEU A 22 11.72 14.66 6.40
N LYS A 23 12.23 15.89 6.47
CA LYS A 23 11.41 17.11 6.31
C LYS A 23 10.70 17.16 4.96
N VAL A 24 11.31 16.61 3.90
CA VAL A 24 10.72 16.61 2.54
C VAL A 24 9.39 15.84 2.48
N LEU A 25 9.18 14.89 3.40
CA LEU A 25 7.99 14.03 3.42
C LEU A 25 6.72 14.73 3.88
N GLN A 26 6.83 15.98 4.35
CA GLN A 26 5.65 16.83 4.59
C GLN A 26 4.87 17.09 3.31
N ILE A 27 5.55 17.09 2.14
CA ILE A 27 4.92 17.24 0.83
C ILE A 27 4.02 16.03 0.54
N ASP A 28 4.56 14.82 0.65
CA ASP A 28 3.79 13.58 0.47
C ASP A 28 2.63 13.47 1.46
N ARG A 29 2.88 13.81 2.73
CA ARG A 29 1.88 13.72 3.81
C ARG A 29 0.79 14.79 3.69
N GLN A 30 1.06 15.89 2.97
CA GLN A 30 0.19 17.07 2.91
C GLN A 30 -0.12 17.64 4.31
N ALA A 31 0.78 17.44 5.27
CA ALA A 31 0.69 17.95 6.63
C ALA A 31 2.08 17.90 7.32
N PRO A 32 2.28 18.63 8.44
CA PRO A 32 3.51 18.56 9.20
C PRO A 32 3.85 17.14 9.68
N VAL A 33 5.14 16.86 9.75
CA VAL A 33 5.74 15.63 10.29
C VAL A 33 6.54 16.02 11.53
N ASP A 34 6.24 15.41 12.68
CA ASP A 34 6.99 15.63 13.91
C ASP A 34 8.16 14.65 13.97
N ILE A 35 9.25 15.02 13.30
CA ILE A 35 10.43 14.16 13.12
C ILE A 35 11.06 13.78 14.47
N SER A 36 11.00 14.67 15.47
CA SER A 36 11.57 14.43 16.80
C SER A 36 10.87 13.31 17.55
N SER A 37 9.57 13.09 17.32
CA SER A 37 8.79 12.06 18.00
C SER A 37 8.54 10.81 17.16
N LEU A 38 9.08 10.75 15.93
CA LEU A 38 8.94 9.59 15.06
C LEU A 38 9.51 8.33 15.70
N ARG A 39 8.67 7.30 15.78
CA ARG A 39 9.01 5.98 16.29
C ARG A 39 8.32 4.90 15.49
N VAL A 40 8.94 3.73 15.42
CA VAL A 40 8.30 2.55 14.83
C VAL A 40 7.01 2.24 15.59
N CYS A 41 5.93 2.04 14.86
CA CYS A 41 4.61 1.75 15.42
C CYS A 41 3.86 0.72 14.57
N GLY A 42 2.78 0.19 15.13
CA GLY A 42 1.93 -0.78 14.46
C GLY A 42 2.63 -2.10 14.15
N ARG A 43 1.95 -2.89 13.30
CA ARG A 43 2.42 -4.16 12.78
C ARG A 43 3.14 -3.92 11.44
N PRO A 44 4.34 -4.48 11.23
CA PRO A 44 5.00 -4.47 9.94
C PRO A 44 4.29 -5.43 9.00
N TYR A 45 4.29 -5.09 7.73
CA TYR A 45 3.70 -5.92 6.69
C TYR A 45 4.78 -6.44 5.76
N PHE A 46 4.66 -7.69 5.34
CA PHE A 46 5.58 -8.30 4.40
C PHE A 46 4.95 -8.32 3.01
N ALA A 47 5.40 -7.43 2.12
CA ALA A 47 4.96 -7.37 0.75
C ALA A 47 5.75 -8.38 -0.09
N ARG A 48 5.08 -9.43 -0.56
CA ARG A 48 5.63 -10.40 -1.52
C ARG A 48 5.67 -9.77 -2.90
N THR A 49 6.72 -9.99 -3.66
CA THR A 49 6.74 -9.60 -5.07
C THR A 49 5.92 -10.58 -5.92
N THR A 50 5.38 -10.12 -7.04
CA THR A 50 4.80 -11.01 -8.07
C THR A 50 5.83 -11.79 -8.86
N PHE A 51 7.12 -11.44 -8.76
CA PHE A 51 8.18 -12.20 -9.42
C PHE A 51 8.46 -13.49 -8.65
N GLU A 52 8.50 -14.62 -9.37
CA GLU A 52 9.07 -15.82 -8.82
C GLU A 52 10.55 -15.55 -8.47
N PRO A 53 11.03 -16.03 -7.32
CA PRO A 53 12.39 -15.82 -6.89
C PRO A 53 13.36 -16.65 -7.74
N GLU A 54 13.58 -16.30 -9.01
CA GLU A 54 14.79 -16.67 -9.75
C GLU A 54 15.96 -15.80 -9.27
N ALA A 55 16.15 -15.70 -7.94
CA ALA A 55 17.14 -14.84 -7.30
C ALA A 55 18.57 -15.12 -7.80
N ALA A 56 18.83 -16.33 -8.31
CA ALA A 56 20.11 -16.73 -8.88
C ALA A 56 20.46 -16.02 -10.20
N ARG A 57 19.48 -15.54 -10.98
CA ARG A 57 19.71 -14.89 -12.28
C ARG A 57 19.73 -13.38 -12.22
N ILE A 58 19.21 -12.78 -11.15
CA ILE A 58 19.15 -11.32 -10.99
C ILE A 58 20.47 -10.84 -10.37
N PRO A 59 21.24 -9.95 -11.03
CA PRO A 59 22.46 -9.40 -10.46
C PRO A 59 22.19 -8.78 -9.08
N ARG A 60 23.13 -8.91 -8.13
CA ARG A 60 22.93 -8.53 -6.72
C ARG A 60 22.40 -7.11 -6.52
N GLY A 61 22.86 -6.13 -7.32
CA GLY A 61 22.36 -4.75 -7.28
C GLY A 61 20.89 -4.60 -7.68
N TRP A 62 20.38 -5.50 -8.50
CA TRP A 62 19.01 -5.45 -9.01
C TRP A 62 18.01 -6.23 -8.15
N GLN A 63 18.48 -7.15 -7.31
CA GLN A 63 17.61 -8.02 -6.49
C GLN A 63 16.59 -7.25 -5.64
N ARG A 64 16.93 -6.04 -5.19
CA ARG A 64 16.01 -5.19 -4.41
C ARG A 64 14.75 -4.76 -5.18
N PHE A 65 14.84 -4.58 -6.50
CA PHE A 65 13.71 -4.14 -7.34
C PHE A 65 12.72 -5.26 -7.63
N TYR A 66 13.20 -6.50 -7.53
CA TYR A 66 12.42 -7.71 -7.80
C TYR A 66 12.19 -8.53 -6.52
N GLY A 67 12.52 -7.96 -5.36
CA GLY A 67 12.48 -8.66 -4.08
C GLY A 67 11.27 -8.27 -3.23
N PRO A 68 10.95 -9.08 -2.21
CA PRO A 68 9.97 -8.70 -1.20
C PRO A 68 10.46 -7.55 -0.31
N TRP A 69 9.52 -6.86 0.35
CA TRP A 69 9.77 -5.70 1.19
C TRP A 69 9.05 -5.81 2.53
N TRP A 70 9.71 -5.40 3.61
CA TRP A 70 9.07 -5.10 4.89
C TRP A 70 8.56 -3.66 4.87
N LEU A 71 7.26 -3.45 5.09
CA LEU A 71 6.62 -2.14 5.21
C LEU A 71 6.35 -1.84 6.68
N ILE A 72 6.92 -0.74 7.17
CA ILE A 72 6.93 -0.35 8.57
C ILE A 72 6.42 1.07 8.69
N GLN A 73 5.46 1.29 9.58
CA GLN A 73 4.96 2.62 9.86
C GLN A 73 5.81 3.30 10.94
N LEU A 74 6.07 4.59 10.73
CA LEU A 74 6.64 5.47 11.73
C LEU A 74 5.55 6.46 12.17
N CYS A 75 5.27 6.48 13.46
CA CYS A 75 4.25 7.32 14.07
C CYS A 75 4.87 8.45 14.88
N ASN A 76 4.12 9.52 15.07
CA ASN A 76 4.47 10.58 16.01
C ASN A 76 4.27 10.16 17.49
N GLY A 77 4.48 11.15 18.36
CA GLY A 77 4.27 11.09 19.81
C GLY A 77 2.91 10.57 20.28
N THR A 78 1.85 10.72 19.48
CA THR A 78 0.49 10.28 19.80
C THR A 78 0.14 8.92 19.20
N GLY A 79 1.05 8.31 18.43
CA GLY A 79 0.80 7.03 17.77
C GLY A 79 0.08 7.15 16.42
N GLN A 80 -0.06 8.36 15.86
CA GLN A 80 -0.59 8.55 14.51
C GLN A 80 0.50 8.24 13.45
N PRO A 81 0.23 7.37 12.47
CA PRO A 81 1.16 7.10 11.37
C PRO A 81 1.45 8.35 10.53
N GLN A 82 2.73 8.62 10.28
CA GLN A 82 3.21 9.77 9.50
C GLN A 82 4.07 9.39 8.31
N ILE A 83 4.84 8.31 8.41
CA ILE A 83 5.72 7.83 7.34
C ILE A 83 5.54 6.32 7.17
N SER A 84 5.53 5.87 5.92
CA SER A 84 5.66 4.45 5.57
C SER A 84 7.06 4.20 5.04
N LEU A 85 7.83 3.40 5.77
CA LEU A 85 9.18 2.98 5.46
C LEU A 85 9.16 1.55 4.94
N ALA A 86 9.62 1.35 3.73
CA ALA A 86 9.86 0.06 3.12
C ALA A 86 11.34 -0.30 3.20
N ILE A 87 11.64 -1.51 3.65
CA ILE A 87 12.99 -2.07 3.76
C ILE A 87 13.05 -3.34 2.93
N SER A 88 13.96 -3.41 1.97
CA SER A 88 14.05 -4.59 1.11
C SER A 88 14.47 -5.81 1.92
N ALA A 89 13.73 -6.91 1.77
CA ALA A 89 13.98 -8.11 2.56
C ALA A 89 15.18 -8.92 2.06
N LEU A 90 15.64 -8.68 0.81
CA LEU A 90 16.78 -9.37 0.20
C LEU A 90 18.13 -8.68 0.47
N VAL A 91 18.12 -7.54 1.13
CA VAL A 91 19.35 -6.80 1.39
C VAL A 91 20.12 -7.45 2.55
N PRO A 92 21.34 -7.96 2.34
CA PRO A 92 22.17 -8.44 3.43
C PRO A 92 22.69 -7.26 4.27
N GLY A 93 22.84 -7.49 5.58
CA GLY A 93 23.77 -6.72 6.40
C GLY A 93 23.39 -5.27 6.69
N ILE A 94 22.15 -4.97 7.06
CA ILE A 94 21.85 -3.68 7.71
C ILE A 94 22.46 -3.70 9.12
N ALA A 95 23.69 -3.20 9.23
CA ALA A 95 24.35 -3.02 10.50
C ALA A 95 23.83 -1.75 11.19
N VAL A 96 23.46 -1.87 12.45
CA VAL A 96 23.14 -0.72 13.31
C VAL A 96 24.31 -0.55 14.27
N ALA A 97 24.94 0.62 14.21
CA ALA A 97 26.06 0.99 15.07
C ALA A 97 25.60 1.21 16.53
N PRO A 98 26.53 1.22 17.51
CA PRO A 98 26.19 1.44 18.92
C PRO A 98 25.46 2.76 19.21
N ASP A 99 25.65 3.78 18.38
CA ASP A 99 24.96 5.07 18.47
C ASP A 99 23.51 5.02 17.93
N GLY A 100 23.04 3.84 17.52
CA GLY A 100 21.69 3.64 16.99
C GLY A 100 21.50 4.15 15.56
N ARG A 101 22.58 4.40 14.81
CA ARG A 101 22.53 4.77 13.39
C ARG A 101 22.79 3.58 12.48
N ILE A 102 22.31 3.66 11.25
CA ILE A 102 22.62 2.69 10.20
C ILE A 102 24.07 2.92 9.76
N LYS A 103 24.85 1.84 9.71
CA LYS A 103 26.17 1.84 9.10
C LYS A 103 26.05 1.35 7.66
N TYR A 104 26.39 2.21 6.71
CA TYR A 104 26.48 1.85 5.31
C TYR A 104 27.85 1.24 4.99
N ASP A 105 27.83 0.09 4.35
CA ASP A 105 28.99 -0.63 3.83
C ASP A 105 29.33 -0.22 2.37
N SER A 106 28.41 0.45 1.68
CA SER A 106 28.58 0.97 0.32
C SER A 106 27.72 2.21 0.08
N ALA A 107 28.04 3.01 -0.94
CA ALA A 107 27.22 4.15 -1.37
C ALA A 107 25.79 3.72 -1.78
N ASP A 108 25.65 2.54 -2.40
CA ASP A 108 24.33 2.00 -2.83
C ASP A 108 23.43 1.58 -1.67
N ALA A 109 23.88 1.71 -0.43
CA ALA A 109 23.15 1.22 0.71
C ALA A 109 21.95 2.11 1.10
N GLU A 110 21.85 3.33 0.56
CA GLU A 110 20.62 4.14 0.67
C GLU A 110 19.45 3.54 -0.13
N GLU A 111 19.74 2.83 -1.23
CA GLU A 111 18.73 2.22 -2.09
C GLU A 111 18.00 1.02 -1.43
N ARG A 112 18.42 0.63 -0.23
CA ARG A 112 17.83 -0.42 0.61
C ARG A 112 16.51 0.01 1.24
N PHE A 113 16.26 1.32 1.27
CA PHE A 113 15.10 1.94 1.87
C PHE A 113 14.28 2.65 0.80
N ARG A 114 12.96 2.55 0.89
CA ARG A 114 12.02 3.43 0.20
C ARG A 114 11.09 4.00 1.25
N PHE A 115 10.80 5.29 1.21
CA PHE A 115 9.96 5.89 2.24
C PHE A 115 9.05 6.94 1.65
N ARG A 116 7.91 7.15 2.30
CA ARG A 116 6.92 8.11 1.89
C ARG A 116 6.17 8.71 3.07
N GLY A 117 5.82 9.99 2.99
CA GLY A 117 4.82 10.56 3.89
C GLY A 117 3.47 9.85 3.72
N ILE A 118 2.81 9.52 4.82
CA ILE A 118 1.43 8.99 4.80
C ILE A 118 0.50 10.20 4.82
N PRO A 119 -0.32 10.45 3.78
CA PRO A 119 -1.31 11.52 3.77
C PRO A 119 -2.12 11.57 5.07
N ALA A 120 -2.36 12.77 5.61
CA ALA A 120 -2.91 12.93 6.97
C ALA A 120 -4.31 12.32 7.16
N HIS A 121 -5.10 12.21 6.09
CA HIS A 121 -6.43 11.58 6.10
C HIS A 121 -6.39 10.04 6.02
N LEU A 122 -5.22 9.46 5.74
CA LEU A 122 -5.04 8.01 5.72
C LEU A 122 -4.57 7.49 7.07
N ARG A 123 -5.05 6.29 7.43
CA ARG A 123 -4.67 5.60 8.66
C ARG A 123 -3.35 4.83 8.54
N GLY A 124 -2.82 4.66 7.34
CA GLY A 124 -1.63 3.86 7.10
C GLY A 124 -1.34 3.68 5.62
N LEU A 125 -0.11 3.24 5.32
CA LEU A 125 0.29 2.87 3.97
C LEU A 125 1.20 1.61 4.00
N PRO A 126 0.73 0.44 3.55
CA PRO A 126 -0.63 0.18 3.09
C PRO A 126 -1.64 0.31 4.24
N MET A 127 -2.93 0.29 3.91
CA MET A 127 -3.98 0.14 4.91
C MET A 127 -3.85 -1.18 5.67
N ALA A 128 -4.49 -1.30 6.84
CA ALA A 128 -4.47 -2.54 7.60
C ALA A 128 -5.24 -3.66 6.87
N PRO A 129 -4.82 -4.93 6.99
CA PRO A 129 -5.52 -6.05 6.37
C PRO A 129 -6.94 -6.21 6.93
N GLU A 130 -7.19 -5.87 8.19
CA GLU A 130 -8.53 -5.91 8.79
C GLU A 130 -9.47 -4.89 8.13
N ASP A 131 -8.96 -3.69 7.81
CA ASP A 131 -9.72 -2.67 7.06
C ASP A 131 -10.00 -3.15 5.64
N ALA A 132 -9.04 -3.84 4.99
CA ALA A 132 -9.22 -4.39 3.65
C ALA A 132 -10.27 -5.51 3.63
N VAL A 133 -10.23 -6.43 4.60
CA VAL A 133 -11.25 -7.49 4.75
C VAL A 133 -12.64 -6.88 4.97
N SER A 134 -12.74 -5.89 5.86
CA SER A 134 -14.00 -5.21 6.17
C SER A 134 -14.58 -4.54 4.93
N LEU A 135 -13.74 -3.85 4.16
CA LEU A 135 -14.12 -3.21 2.91
C LEU A 135 -14.66 -4.22 1.89
N ILE A 136 -13.96 -5.35 1.70
CA ILE A 136 -14.39 -6.42 0.79
C ILE A 136 -15.72 -7.04 1.21
N ALA A 137 -15.86 -7.37 2.49
CA ALA A 137 -17.05 -8.02 3.00
C ALA A 137 -18.29 -7.11 2.87
N GLU A 138 -18.14 -5.81 3.19
CA GLU A 138 -19.19 -4.81 3.00
C GLU A 138 -19.55 -4.63 1.52
N ALA A 139 -18.54 -4.60 0.64
CA ALA A 139 -18.72 -4.42 -0.78
C ALA A 139 -19.46 -5.59 -1.46
N THR A 140 -19.06 -6.81 -1.14
CA THR A 140 -19.45 -8.01 -1.89
C THR A 140 -20.52 -8.85 -1.20
N GLY A 141 -20.73 -8.64 0.10
CA GLY A 141 -21.51 -9.54 0.94
C GLY A 141 -20.87 -10.93 1.13
N ARG A 142 -19.62 -11.12 0.69
CA ARG A 142 -18.89 -12.40 0.77
C ARG A 142 -17.90 -12.41 1.93
N LYS A 143 -17.56 -13.61 2.39
CA LYS A 143 -16.55 -13.80 3.44
C LYS A 143 -15.19 -13.99 2.80
N VAL A 144 -14.15 -13.42 3.41
CA VAL A 144 -12.77 -13.70 3.01
C VAL A 144 -12.34 -15.03 3.62
N VAL A 145 -11.91 -15.97 2.76
CA VAL A 145 -11.44 -17.30 3.16
C VAL A 145 -9.91 -17.32 3.21
N GLY A 146 -9.38 -17.03 4.40
CA GLY A 146 -7.95 -17.09 4.67
C GLY A 146 -7.33 -15.76 5.07
N VAL A 147 -6.02 -15.79 5.29
CA VAL A 147 -5.25 -14.61 5.69
C VAL A 147 -4.91 -13.79 4.44
N PRO A 148 -5.22 -12.49 4.38
CA PRO A 148 -4.85 -11.65 3.26
C PRO A 148 -3.34 -11.64 3.04
N GLU A 149 -2.92 -11.73 1.78
CA GLU A 149 -1.51 -11.65 1.39
C GLU A 149 -1.20 -10.27 0.83
N LEU A 150 -0.12 -9.63 1.26
CA LEU A 150 0.29 -8.35 0.68
C LEU A 150 1.19 -8.60 -0.53
N ILE A 151 0.75 -8.15 -1.71
CA ILE A 151 1.43 -8.36 -3.00
C ILE A 151 1.89 -7.02 -3.57
N LEU A 152 3.17 -6.94 -3.93
CA LEU A 152 3.78 -5.80 -4.63
C LEU A 152 3.70 -6.03 -6.14
N PRO A 153 2.97 -5.18 -6.89
CA PRO A 153 2.95 -5.24 -8.35
C PRO A 153 4.31 -4.95 -8.97
N ASP A 154 4.48 -5.32 -10.24
CA ASP A 154 5.71 -5.08 -10.99
C ASP A 154 6.03 -3.57 -11.10
N ARG A 155 7.30 -3.20 -10.85
CA ARG A 155 7.86 -1.84 -10.97
C ARG A 155 7.14 -0.75 -10.19
N GLU A 156 6.36 -1.10 -9.17
CA GLU A 156 5.71 -0.12 -8.30
C GLU A 156 6.52 0.19 -7.05
N TYR A 157 6.19 1.32 -6.40
CA TYR A 157 6.72 1.63 -5.08
C TYR A 157 6.22 0.59 -4.07
N PRO A 158 7.05 0.10 -3.12
CA PRO A 158 6.62 -0.90 -2.14
C PRO A 158 5.35 -0.50 -1.35
N GLN A 159 5.17 0.80 -1.11
CA GLN A 159 4.00 1.38 -0.47
C GLN A 159 2.68 1.23 -1.26
N MET A 160 2.76 0.89 -2.56
CA MET A 160 1.61 0.61 -3.43
C MET A 160 1.22 -0.86 -3.44
N ALA A 161 1.84 -1.69 -2.59
CA ALA A 161 1.45 -3.08 -2.42
C ALA A 161 -0.04 -3.20 -2.05
N ARG A 162 -0.66 -4.29 -2.52
CA ARG A 162 -2.10 -4.52 -2.52
C ARG A 162 -2.40 -5.78 -1.73
N TRP A 163 -3.43 -5.75 -0.89
CA TRP A 163 -3.91 -6.94 -0.21
C TRP A 163 -4.64 -7.82 -1.20
N ARG A 164 -4.17 -9.04 -1.43
CA ARG A 164 -4.88 -10.11 -2.13
C ARG A 164 -5.78 -10.82 -1.13
N LEU A 165 -7.07 -10.92 -1.46
CA LEU A 165 -8.10 -11.56 -0.66
C LEU A 165 -8.82 -12.60 -1.52
N VAL A 166 -9.05 -13.78 -0.96
CA VAL A 166 -9.83 -14.85 -1.60
C VAL A 166 -11.18 -14.93 -0.89
N LEU A 167 -12.26 -15.09 -1.64
CA LEU A 167 -13.64 -15.12 -1.15
C LEU A 167 -14.18 -16.55 -1.01
N ASP A 168 -15.21 -16.72 -0.18
CA ASP A 168 -15.93 -17.99 -0.04
C ASP A 168 -16.74 -18.38 -1.29
N SER A 169 -17.01 -17.43 -2.19
CA SER A 169 -17.68 -17.66 -3.46
C SER A 169 -17.33 -16.55 -4.45
N ALA A 170 -17.34 -16.89 -5.74
CA ALA A 170 -17.10 -15.93 -6.81
C ALA A 170 -18.19 -14.84 -6.85
N VAL A 171 -17.79 -13.65 -7.29
CA VAL A 171 -18.62 -12.46 -7.47
C VAL A 171 -18.40 -11.87 -8.85
N SER A 172 -19.45 -11.27 -9.41
CA SER A 172 -19.34 -10.49 -10.64
C SER A 172 -18.91 -9.06 -10.31
N VAL A 173 -17.83 -8.62 -10.94
CA VAL A 173 -17.23 -7.31 -10.72
C VAL A 173 -16.97 -6.62 -12.06
N ARG A 174 -17.12 -5.29 -12.10
CA ARG A 174 -16.91 -4.48 -13.30
C ARG A 174 -15.51 -3.88 -13.32
N LEU A 175 -14.74 -4.15 -14.36
CA LEU A 175 -13.38 -3.61 -14.48
C LEU A 175 -13.42 -2.10 -14.80
N VAL A 176 -12.58 -1.31 -14.11
CA VAL A 176 -12.46 0.16 -14.26
C VAL A 176 -11.98 0.54 -15.62
N GLY A 177 -12.56 1.62 -16.12
CA GLY A 177 -12.27 2.12 -17.45
C GLY A 177 -12.82 1.20 -18.54
N THR A 178 -13.61 0.19 -18.19
CA THR A 178 -14.26 -0.72 -19.15
C THR A 178 -15.72 -0.97 -18.76
N SER A 179 -16.51 -1.49 -19.70
CA SER A 179 -17.85 -2.01 -19.43
C SER A 179 -17.86 -3.49 -19.04
N ASP A 180 -16.69 -4.13 -18.97
CA ASP A 180 -16.59 -5.58 -18.86
C ASP A 180 -16.87 -6.06 -17.45
N LEU A 181 -17.64 -7.14 -17.36
CA LEU A 181 -17.90 -7.87 -16.13
C LEU A 181 -17.05 -9.13 -16.10
N VAL A 182 -16.38 -9.37 -14.99
CA VAL A 182 -15.60 -10.59 -14.73
C VAL A 182 -16.17 -11.26 -13.49
N THR A 183 -16.24 -12.59 -13.52
CA THR A 183 -16.56 -13.40 -12.34
C THR A 183 -15.27 -13.92 -11.73
N THR A 184 -15.02 -13.60 -10.46
CA THR A 184 -13.80 -13.99 -9.74
C THR A 184 -14.09 -14.17 -8.25
N ASP A 185 -13.34 -15.04 -7.59
CA ASP A 185 -13.29 -15.18 -6.13
C ASP A 185 -12.04 -14.52 -5.52
N GLU A 186 -11.21 -13.87 -6.33
CA GLU A 186 -9.99 -13.21 -5.91
C GLU A 186 -10.06 -11.69 -6.17
N LEU A 187 -9.82 -10.90 -5.12
CA LEU A 187 -9.86 -9.44 -5.17
C LEU A 187 -8.60 -8.82 -4.53
N PHE A 188 -8.25 -7.61 -4.97
CA PHE A 188 -7.06 -6.88 -4.51
C PHE A 188 -7.43 -5.52 -3.92
N VAL A 189 -7.08 -5.20 -2.68
CA VAL A 189 -7.36 -3.89 -2.06
C VAL A 189 -6.09 -3.05 -1.98
N ALA A 190 -6.16 -1.78 -2.39
CA ALA A 190 -5.01 -0.87 -2.35
C ALA A 190 -5.41 0.57 -2.05
N VAL A 191 -4.44 1.37 -1.61
CA VAL A 191 -4.59 2.82 -1.46
C VAL A 191 -4.14 3.48 -2.76
N THR A 192 -5.06 4.20 -3.43
CA THR A 192 -4.84 4.76 -4.77
C THR A 192 -4.53 6.27 -4.78
N GLU A 193 -4.78 7.02 -3.69
CA GLU A 193 -4.65 8.50 -3.64
C GLU A 193 -3.21 9.04 -3.66
N LEU A 194 -2.23 8.21 -3.96
CA LEU A 194 -0.84 8.55 -3.82
C LEU A 194 -0.30 9.54 -4.87
N PHE A 195 -1.04 9.79 -5.97
CA PHE A 195 -0.55 10.62 -7.09
C PHE A 195 -1.62 11.44 -7.85
N ALA A 196 -2.91 11.42 -7.47
CA ALA A 196 -3.95 12.14 -8.22
C ALA A 196 -4.31 13.49 -7.57
N PRO A 197 -4.35 14.62 -8.31
CA PRO A 197 -5.12 15.79 -7.88
C PRO A 197 -6.61 15.41 -7.79
N PRO A 198 -7.41 16.06 -6.93
CA PRO A 198 -8.82 15.72 -6.76
C PRO A 198 -9.60 15.92 -8.07
N LEU A 199 -10.12 14.83 -8.64
CA LEU A 199 -11.04 14.86 -9.78
C LEU A 199 -12.47 15.09 -9.27
N VAL A 200 -13.09 16.17 -9.72
CA VAL A 200 -14.51 16.49 -9.47
C VAL A 200 -15.29 16.17 -10.74
N GLU A 201 -16.14 15.15 -10.70
CA GLU A 201 -17.07 14.85 -11.79
C GLU A 201 -18.53 14.78 -11.31
N THR A 202 -19.41 15.33 -12.15
CA THR A 202 -20.86 15.50 -11.98
C THR A 202 -21.65 14.28 -12.49
N PRO A 203 -22.88 14.01 -11.98
CA PRO A 203 -23.51 12.70 -12.14
C PRO A 203 -24.38 12.54 -13.40
N THR A 204 -24.30 11.36 -14.03
CA THR A 204 -25.30 10.81 -14.98
C THR A 204 -25.83 9.48 -14.42
N SER A 205 -27.15 9.29 -14.45
CA SER A 205 -27.90 8.19 -13.82
C SER A 205 -27.95 6.90 -14.67
N SER A 206 -27.88 5.72 -14.05
CA SER A 206 -28.13 4.40 -14.69
C SER A 206 -28.90 3.45 -13.74
N PRO A 207 -29.76 2.53 -14.22
CA PRO A 207 -30.71 1.76 -13.41
C PRO A 207 -30.20 0.39 -12.91
N ALA A 208 -30.98 -0.20 -11.99
CA ALA A 208 -30.65 -1.22 -11.01
C ALA A 208 -30.55 -2.69 -11.50
N GLY A 209 -29.70 -3.49 -10.84
CA GLY A 209 -29.70 -4.96 -10.96
C GLY A 209 -28.46 -5.67 -10.38
N ASP A 210 -27.29 -5.06 -10.51
CA ASP A 210 -26.02 -5.64 -10.05
C ASP A 210 -25.58 -5.06 -8.70
N ALA A 211 -24.79 -5.80 -7.93
CA ALA A 211 -24.09 -5.26 -6.77
C ALA A 211 -23.06 -4.20 -7.23
N VAL A 212 -23.52 -2.97 -7.39
CA VAL A 212 -22.70 -1.80 -7.72
C VAL A 212 -22.00 -1.35 -6.44
N VAL A 213 -20.78 -1.85 -6.21
CA VAL A 213 -19.92 -1.48 -5.08
C VAL A 213 -19.45 -0.03 -5.19
N LYS A 214 -20.20 0.95 -4.67
CA LYS A 214 -19.86 2.39 -4.65
C LYS A 214 -18.43 2.74 -4.21
N TYR A 215 -17.73 3.49 -5.05
CA TYR A 215 -16.39 4.03 -4.90
C TYR A 215 -16.33 5.42 -5.54
N ILE A 216 -15.56 6.28 -4.87
CA ILE A 216 -15.22 7.66 -5.22
C ILE A 216 -13.96 7.59 -6.11
N PRO A 217 -13.85 8.39 -7.19
CA PRO A 217 -12.92 8.13 -8.27
C PRO A 217 -11.48 8.36 -7.83
N ILE A 218 -10.59 7.42 -8.16
CA ILE A 218 -9.14 7.63 -8.09
C ILE A 218 -8.50 6.94 -9.29
N GLY A 219 -7.87 7.75 -10.15
CA GLY A 219 -7.42 7.38 -11.50
C GLY A 219 -6.32 6.33 -11.58
N VAL A 220 -6.27 5.68 -12.75
CA VAL A 220 -5.35 4.61 -13.13
C VAL A 220 -4.06 5.20 -13.73
N MET A 221 -2.89 4.63 -13.38
CA MET A 221 -1.75 4.60 -14.31
C MET A 221 -1.65 3.20 -14.93
N PRO A 222 -1.43 3.08 -16.25
CA PRO A 222 -1.36 1.78 -16.92
C PRO A 222 -0.10 1.02 -16.49
N THR A 223 -0.26 -0.25 -16.10
CA THR A 223 0.86 -1.20 -15.97
C THR A 223 0.86 -2.14 -17.18
N SER A 224 2.06 -2.53 -17.62
CA SER A 224 2.29 -3.23 -18.91
C SER A 224 1.71 -4.65 -19.01
N LYS A 225 1.04 -5.19 -17.98
CA LYS A 225 0.32 -6.48 -18.03
C LYS A 225 -0.88 -6.50 -17.06
N GLY A 226 -2.07 -6.24 -17.59
CA GLY A 226 -3.39 -6.68 -17.10
C GLY A 226 -3.70 -6.59 -15.60
N SER A 227 -3.84 -5.38 -15.05
CA SER A 227 -4.46 -5.15 -13.74
C SER A 227 -5.47 -4.01 -13.85
N PHE A 228 -6.68 -4.18 -13.31
CA PHE A 228 -7.79 -3.23 -13.51
C PHE A 228 -8.45 -2.87 -12.17
N ILE A 229 -8.93 -1.64 -12.03
CA ILE A 229 -9.53 -1.12 -10.78
C ILE A 229 -11.06 -1.45 -10.79
N LEU A 230 -11.87 -1.16 -9.76
CA LEU A 230 -13.36 -1.26 -9.82
C LEU A 230 -14.08 0.12 -9.73
N GLU A 231 -15.09 0.38 -10.55
CA GLU A 231 -15.73 1.70 -10.73
C GLU A 231 -17.24 1.72 -10.47
N THR A 232 -17.67 2.80 -9.80
CA THR A 232 -18.95 3.09 -9.14
C THR A 232 -20.06 3.96 -9.73
N GLY A 233 -21.26 3.44 -10.00
CA GLY A 233 -22.50 4.25 -10.10
C GLY A 233 -23.11 4.65 -8.75
N ARG A 234 -23.85 5.78 -8.67
CA ARG A 234 -24.50 6.32 -7.44
C ARG A 234 -25.93 5.81 -7.21
N VAL A 235 -26.33 5.80 -5.93
CA VAL A 235 -27.72 5.79 -5.40
C VAL A 235 -27.82 6.89 -4.32
N PRO A 236 -28.82 7.78 -4.26
CA PRO A 236 -28.88 8.82 -3.23
C PRO A 236 -29.36 8.25 -1.88
N ARG A 237 -28.74 8.65 -0.76
CA ARG A 237 -29.29 8.33 0.59
C ARG A 237 -29.31 9.48 1.61
N ARG A 238 -28.54 10.58 1.47
CA ARG A 238 -28.71 11.87 2.19
C ARG A 238 -27.65 12.90 1.75
N PRO A 239 -27.92 14.22 1.77
CA PRO A 239 -26.93 15.25 1.52
C PRO A 239 -26.12 15.59 2.79
N GLY A 240 -24.82 15.87 2.64
CA GLY A 240 -24.10 16.76 3.58
C GLY A 240 -22.94 16.20 4.40
N VAL A 241 -22.63 14.90 4.37
CA VAL A 241 -21.45 14.36 5.06
C VAL A 241 -20.75 13.33 4.17
N PHE A 242 -19.48 13.56 3.83
CA PHE A 242 -18.66 12.63 3.06
C PHE A 242 -17.53 12.09 3.93
N GLU A 243 -17.62 10.82 4.28
CA GLU A 243 -16.53 10.05 4.88
C GLU A 243 -15.74 9.39 3.74
N ARG A 244 -14.43 9.65 3.64
CA ARG A 244 -13.56 9.05 2.61
C ARG A 244 -13.21 7.62 3.00
N ARG A 245 -13.47 6.64 2.11
CA ARG A 245 -13.17 5.21 2.33
C ARG A 245 -12.22 4.65 1.25
N PRO A 246 -11.34 3.70 1.60
CA PRO A 246 -10.32 3.08 0.72
C PRO A 246 -10.94 2.23 -0.41
N ALA A 247 -10.18 1.90 -1.48
CA ALA A 247 -10.68 1.37 -2.76
C ALA A 247 -10.28 -0.09 -3.10
N LEU A 248 -10.98 -0.69 -4.08
CA LEU A 248 -10.88 -2.10 -4.51
C LEU A 248 -10.39 -2.23 -5.98
N ILE A 249 -9.49 -3.18 -6.24
CA ILE A 249 -8.83 -3.53 -7.52
C ILE A 249 -9.07 -5.03 -7.80
N VAL A 250 -9.23 -5.44 -9.06
CA VAL A 250 -9.41 -6.86 -9.43
C VAL A 250 -8.45 -7.25 -10.56
N LYS A 251 -7.89 -8.45 -10.48
CA LYS A 251 -6.97 -8.98 -11.48
C LYS A 251 -7.56 -10.25 -12.13
N ASN A 252 -7.31 -10.40 -13.43
CA ASN A 252 -7.50 -11.66 -14.17
C ASN A 252 -6.27 -12.56 -14.02
#